data_AF-A0A8W8IQI8-F1
#
_entry.id   AF-A0A8W8IQI8-F1
#
_cell.length_a   1.000
_cell.length_b   1.000
_cell.length_c   1.000
_cell.angle_alpha   90.00
_cell.angle_beta   90.00
_cell.angle_gamma   90.00
#
_symmetry.space_group_name_H-M   'P 1'
#
loop_
_entity.id
_entity.type
_entity.pdbx_description
1 polymer ?
#
loop_
_entity_poly.entity_id
_entity_poly.type
_entity_poly.pdbx_seq_one_letter_code
_entity_poly.pdbx_strand_id
1 'polypeptide(L)'
;RHVLQIKYGGEHVNGSPFQLKVGAQPDASKVRVTGPGVEHGILATYQSRFIVETRGAGAGQLTVRIRGPKGGFQVEMYRDSQRDRTILCRYDPTETGLYVVSVRWSGVDVPGSPFQINIVDTQQELEQVLHDASFAQSSVTHRSFSQWREDI
;
A
#
# COMPACT_ATOMS: atom_id res chain seq x y z
N ARG A 1 -0.08 -14.62 24.81
CA ARG A 1 -0.52 -13.92 26.04
C ARG A 1 0.70 -13.81 26.91
N HIS A 2 1.14 -12.60 27.24
CA HIS A 2 2.37 -12.40 28.01
C HIS A 2 2.01 -11.79 29.36
N VAL A 3 2.71 -12.21 30.41
CA VAL A 3 2.48 -11.75 31.77
C VAL A 3 3.75 -11.06 32.25
N LEU A 4 3.64 -9.77 32.57
CA LEU A 4 4.73 -9.02 33.16
C LEU A 4 4.56 -9.06 34.68
N GLN A 5 5.54 -9.64 35.37
CA GLN A 5 5.60 -9.69 36.81
C GLN A 5 6.59 -8.64 37.30
N ILE A 6 6.12 -7.69 38.10
CA ILE A 6 6.98 -6.70 38.75
C ILE A 6 6.90 -6.97 40.26
N LYS A 7 8.06 -7.17 40.88
CA LYS A 7 8.18 -7.45 42.31
C LYS A 7 9.17 -6.48 42.96
N TYR A 8 8.90 -6.09 44.20
CA TYR A 8 9.82 -5.37 45.07
C TYR A 8 9.91 -6.11 46.40
N GLY A 9 11.12 -6.41 46.88
CA GLY A 9 11.31 -7.21 48.10
C GLY A 9 10.78 -8.65 48.01
N GLY A 10 10.62 -9.20 46.80
CA GLY A 10 10.03 -10.52 46.57
C GLY A 10 8.49 -10.54 46.46
N GLU A 11 7.82 -9.43 46.82
CA GLU A 11 6.37 -9.28 46.72
C GLU A 11 5.93 -8.54 45.47
N HIS A 12 4.74 -8.87 44.95
CA HIS A 12 4.18 -8.19 43.78
C HIS A 12 3.79 -6.76 44.12
N VAL A 13 4.19 -5.82 43.26
CA VAL A 13 3.69 -4.44 43.35
C VAL A 13 2.21 -4.40 42.96
N ASN A 14 1.50 -3.35 43.38
CA ASN A 14 0.09 -3.18 43.05
C ASN A 14 -0.16 -3.27 41.53
N GLY A 15 -1.12 -4.09 41.11
CA GLY A 15 -1.44 -4.35 39.71
C GLY A 15 -0.62 -5.47 39.04
N SER A 16 0.42 -5.98 39.68
CA SER A 16 1.16 -7.16 39.21
C SER A 16 0.46 -8.45 39.66
N PRO A 17 0.33 -9.48 38.81
CA PRO A 17 0.84 -9.56 37.44
C PRO A 17 0.02 -8.76 36.40
N PHE A 18 0.73 -8.01 35.54
CA PHE A 18 0.12 -7.28 34.44
C PHE A 18 -0.09 -8.19 33.23
N GLN A 19 -1.31 -8.23 32.70
CA GLN A 19 -1.63 -8.99 31.50
C GLN A 19 -1.38 -8.15 30.25
N LEU A 20 -0.31 -8.46 29.52
CA LEU A 20 0.01 -7.84 28.25
C LEU A 20 -0.64 -8.62 27.11
N LYS A 21 -1.55 -7.97 26.39
CA LYS A 21 -1.97 -8.41 25.06
C LYS A 21 -0.94 -7.91 24.06
N VAL A 22 -0.05 -8.80 23.62
CA VAL A 22 0.81 -8.53 22.47
C VAL A 22 -0.08 -8.53 21.23
N GLY A 23 -0.08 -7.43 20.48
CA GLY A 23 -0.83 -7.31 19.23
C GLY A 23 -0.35 -8.34 18.22
N ALA A 24 -1.24 -8.73 17.30
CA ALA A 24 -0.84 -9.54 16.14
C ALA A 24 0.28 -8.82 15.37
N GLN A 25 1.18 -9.59 14.76
CA GLN A 25 2.23 -9.04 13.89
C GLN A 25 1.60 -8.20 12.77
N PRO A 26 2.30 -7.17 12.26
CA PRO A 26 1.84 -6.42 11.10
C PRO A 26 1.65 -7.36 9.90
N ASP A 27 0.49 -7.28 9.24
CA ASP A 27 0.15 -8.09 8.07
C ASP A 27 -0.14 -7.18 6.87
N ALA A 28 0.84 -7.03 5.98
CA ALA A 28 0.74 -6.19 4.79
C ALA A 28 -0.32 -6.69 3.79
N SER A 29 -0.64 -8.00 3.79
CA SER A 29 -1.64 -8.58 2.89
C SER A 29 -3.07 -8.11 3.18
N LYS A 30 -3.30 -7.53 4.37
CA LYS A 30 -4.59 -6.96 4.78
C LYS A 30 -4.73 -5.48 4.47
N VAL A 31 -3.66 -4.83 3.99
CA VAL A 31 -3.72 -3.43 3.58
C VAL A 31 -4.33 -3.35 2.18
N ARG A 32 -5.26 -2.41 2.01
CA ARG A 32 -5.91 -2.15 0.73
C ARG A 32 -5.62 -0.72 0.28
N VAL A 33 -5.32 -0.56 -1.00
CA VAL A 33 -5.06 0.74 -1.63
C VAL A 33 -6.09 0.93 -2.74
N THR A 34 -6.80 2.06 -2.73
CA THR A 34 -7.85 2.37 -3.72
C THR A 34 -7.89 3.85 -4.06
N GLY A 35 -8.45 4.17 -5.22
CA GLY A 35 -8.71 5.56 -5.63
C GLY A 35 -7.93 5.97 -6.88
N PRO A 36 -8.31 7.10 -7.48
CA PRO A 36 -7.82 7.49 -8.80
C PRO A 36 -6.32 7.82 -8.82
N GLY A 37 -5.73 8.21 -7.67
CA GLY A 37 -4.30 8.46 -7.55
C GLY A 37 -3.42 7.19 -7.61
N VAL A 38 -3.99 6.01 -7.81
CA VAL A 38 -3.22 4.79 -8.13
C VAL A 38 -3.59 4.19 -9.49
N GLU A 39 -4.30 4.95 -10.32
CA GLU A 39 -4.78 4.55 -11.64
C GLU A 39 -4.18 5.44 -12.74
N HIS A 40 -4.09 4.92 -13.97
CA HIS A 40 -3.72 5.71 -15.14
C HIS A 40 -4.69 6.87 -15.33
N GLY A 41 -4.23 8.01 -15.86
CA GLY A 41 -5.14 9.14 -16.10
C GLY A 41 -4.54 10.29 -16.89
N ILE A 42 -5.36 11.32 -17.11
CA ILE A 42 -4.97 12.51 -17.87
C ILE A 42 -4.55 13.63 -16.93
N LEU A 43 -3.38 14.25 -17.16
CA LEU A 43 -2.79 15.27 -16.29
C LEU A 43 -3.78 16.41 -15.96
N ALA A 44 -4.49 16.92 -16.97
CA ALA A 44 -5.42 18.04 -16.84
C ALA A 44 -6.61 17.76 -15.89
N THR A 45 -6.99 16.50 -15.72
CA THR A 45 -8.14 16.07 -14.90
C THR A 45 -7.74 15.11 -13.78
N TYR A 46 -6.43 14.89 -13.58
CA TYR A 46 -5.93 13.84 -12.73
C TYR A 46 -6.31 14.06 -11.27
N GLN A 47 -6.92 13.06 -10.66
CA GLN A 47 -7.24 13.07 -9.24
C GLN A 47 -6.12 12.37 -8.48
N SER A 48 -5.19 13.16 -7.94
CA SER A 48 -3.97 12.72 -7.24
C SER A 48 -4.18 11.98 -5.91
N ARG A 49 -5.42 11.64 -5.56
CA ARG A 49 -5.80 11.15 -4.24
C ARG A 49 -6.03 9.65 -4.27
N PHE A 50 -5.49 8.96 -3.28
CA PHE A 50 -5.78 7.56 -3.02
C PHE A 50 -5.87 7.29 -1.52
N ILE A 51 -6.50 6.18 -1.18
CA ILE A 51 -6.84 5.79 0.17
C ILE A 51 -6.07 4.51 0.51
N VAL A 52 -5.47 4.48 1.69
CA VAL A 52 -4.85 3.29 2.27
C VAL A 52 -5.64 2.86 3.50
N GLU A 53 -6.26 1.70 3.42
CA GLU A 53 -7.01 1.09 4.51
C GLU A 53 -6.17 0.02 5.20
N THR A 54 -6.03 0.12 6.53
CA THR A 54 -5.17 -0.75 7.34
C THR A 54 -5.98 -1.61 8.32
N ARG A 55 -7.27 -1.79 8.03
CA ARG A 55 -8.17 -2.61 8.86
C ARG A 55 -7.75 -4.07 8.80
N GLY A 56 -7.48 -4.66 9.97
CA GLY A 56 -7.03 -6.06 10.07
C GLY A 56 -5.52 -6.26 9.89
N ALA A 57 -4.76 -5.25 9.47
CA ALA A 57 -3.31 -5.34 9.22
C ALA A 57 -2.41 -5.36 10.48
N GLY A 58 -3.00 -5.49 11.67
CA GLY A 58 -2.27 -5.33 12.94
C GLY A 58 -1.83 -3.88 13.20
N ALA A 59 -1.02 -3.68 14.24
CA ALA A 59 -0.34 -2.40 14.47
C ALA A 59 0.93 -2.37 13.62
N GLY A 60 1.19 -1.27 12.92
CA GLY A 60 2.33 -1.16 12.00
C GLY A 60 2.54 0.24 11.48
N GLN A 61 3.59 0.41 10.68
CA GLN A 61 3.99 1.69 10.08
C GLN A 61 3.62 1.71 8.59
N LEU A 62 2.88 2.72 8.14
CA LEU A 62 2.71 3.01 6.72
C LEU A 62 3.91 3.80 6.19
N THR A 63 4.46 3.37 5.07
CA THR A 63 5.43 4.14 4.27
C THR A 63 4.91 4.26 2.84
N VAL A 64 4.82 5.48 2.32
CA VAL A 64 4.52 5.74 0.91
C VAL A 64 5.68 6.49 0.28
N ARG A 65 6.12 6.06 -0.90
CA ARG A 65 7.14 6.73 -1.71
C ARG A 65 6.66 6.83 -3.14
N ILE A 66 6.81 8.01 -3.73
CA ILE A 66 6.36 8.26 -5.10
C ILE A 66 7.53 8.83 -5.89
N ARG A 67 7.80 8.21 -7.03
CA ARG A 67 8.79 8.63 -8.01
C ARG A 67 8.07 8.90 -9.33
N GLY A 68 8.43 9.97 -10.01
CA GLY A 68 7.94 10.27 -11.34
C GLY A 68 9.04 10.87 -12.22
N PRO A 69 8.68 11.49 -13.35
CA PRO A 69 9.63 11.98 -14.36
C PRO A 69 10.67 12.96 -13.80
N LYS A 70 10.26 13.84 -12.87
CA LYS A 70 11.16 14.81 -12.19
C LYS A 70 11.89 14.28 -10.96
N GLY A 71 11.71 13.00 -10.63
CA GLY A 71 12.25 12.39 -9.42
C GLY A 71 11.21 12.24 -8.30
N GLY A 72 11.61 12.49 -7.06
CA GLY A 72 10.79 12.21 -5.87
C GLY A 72 9.70 13.25 -5.64
N PHE A 73 8.54 12.80 -5.15
CA PHE A 73 7.41 13.66 -4.77
C PHE A 73 7.31 13.81 -3.24
N GLN A 74 6.91 15.00 -2.80
CA GLN A 74 6.36 15.19 -1.46
C GLN A 74 4.95 14.56 -1.44
N VAL A 75 4.70 13.66 -0.50
CA VAL A 75 3.40 13.00 -0.37
C VAL A 75 2.69 13.58 0.84
N GLU A 76 1.55 14.22 0.61
CA GLU A 76 0.68 14.67 1.69
C GLU A 76 -0.10 13.47 2.22
N MET A 77 -0.04 13.24 3.53
CA MET A 77 -0.79 12.17 4.19
C MET A 77 -1.69 12.77 5.27
N TYR A 78 -2.98 12.50 5.15
CA TYR A 78 -3.98 12.88 6.13
C TYR A 78 -4.66 11.63 6.68
N ARG A 79 -4.68 11.48 8.00
CA ARG A 79 -5.39 10.39 8.67
C ARG A 79 -6.68 10.97 9.23
N ASP A 80 -7.81 10.56 8.65
CA ASP A 80 -9.13 11.10 8.97
C ASP A 80 -9.57 10.76 10.40
N SER A 81 -9.39 9.51 10.82
CA SER A 81 -9.52 9.13 12.23
C SER A 81 -8.64 7.93 12.58
N GLN A 82 -8.18 7.87 13.85
CA GLN A 82 -7.49 6.67 14.33
C GLN A 82 -8.39 5.43 14.37
N ARG A 83 -9.71 5.61 14.36
CA ARG A 83 -10.71 4.54 14.51
C ARG A 83 -11.01 3.84 13.19
N ASP A 84 -11.03 4.59 12.09
CA ASP A 84 -11.40 4.07 10.78
C ASP A 84 -10.23 3.39 10.06
N ARG A 85 -8.99 3.59 10.57
CA ARG A 85 -7.75 3.00 10.02
C ARG A 85 -7.54 3.31 8.53
N THR A 86 -8.11 4.43 8.09
CA THR A 86 -8.06 4.95 6.74
C THR A 86 -7.09 6.12 6.68
N ILE A 87 -6.23 6.14 5.66
CA ILE A 87 -5.24 7.19 5.44
C ILE A 87 -5.41 7.69 4.02
N LEU A 88 -5.70 8.97 3.87
CA LEU A 88 -5.76 9.65 2.58
C LEU A 88 -4.35 10.11 2.20
N CYS A 89 -3.90 9.74 1.01
CA CYS A 89 -2.64 10.15 0.44
C CYS A 89 -2.88 10.99 -0.81
N ARG A 90 -2.04 12.01 -1.02
CA ARG A 90 -2.09 12.88 -2.20
C ARG A 90 -0.69 13.19 -2.71
N TYR A 91 -0.52 13.18 -4.02
CA TYR A 91 0.70 13.66 -4.69
C TYR A 91 0.30 14.40 -5.97
N ASP A 92 0.48 15.71 -6.05
CA ASP A 92 0.02 16.47 -7.20
C ASP A 92 1.04 16.38 -8.36
N PRO A 93 0.77 15.60 -9.44
CA PRO A 93 1.65 15.53 -10.60
C PRO A 93 1.59 16.84 -11.38
N THR A 94 2.70 17.20 -12.01
CA THR A 94 2.81 18.42 -12.85
C THR A 94 3.27 18.13 -14.27
N GLU A 95 3.62 16.89 -14.57
CA GLU A 95 4.07 16.45 -15.90
C GLU A 95 3.51 15.07 -16.21
N THR A 96 3.43 14.78 -17.49
CA THR A 96 3.11 13.45 -18.01
C THR A 96 4.31 12.52 -17.90
N GLY A 97 4.01 11.22 -17.82
CA GLY A 97 4.99 10.16 -17.77
C GLY A 97 4.64 9.05 -16.77
N LEU A 98 5.62 8.19 -16.52
CA LEU A 98 5.50 7.06 -15.60
C LEU A 98 5.75 7.50 -14.16
N TYR A 99 4.78 7.22 -13.31
CA TYR A 99 4.82 7.38 -11.87
C TYR A 99 4.83 6.01 -11.20
N VAL A 100 5.69 5.86 -10.19
CA VAL A 100 5.82 4.63 -9.40
C VAL A 100 5.48 4.94 -7.95
N VAL A 101 4.33 4.44 -7.50
CA VAL A 101 3.84 4.60 -6.12
C VAL A 101 4.14 3.32 -5.34
N SER A 102 5.08 3.40 -4.41
CA SER A 102 5.44 2.32 -3.49
C SER A 102 4.73 2.52 -2.16
N VAL A 103 3.93 1.54 -1.74
CA VAL A 103 3.16 1.55 -0.49
C VAL A 103 3.58 0.33 0.31
N ARG A 104 4.09 0.57 1.52
CA ARG A 104 4.62 -0.47 2.40
C ARG A 104 3.99 -0.41 3.78
N TRP A 105 3.74 -1.58 4.34
CA TRP A 105 3.32 -1.77 5.72
C TRP A 105 4.41 -2.46 6.52
N SER A 106 4.98 -1.75 7.48
CA SER A 106 6.10 -2.20 8.33
C SER A 106 7.29 -2.75 7.52
N GLY A 107 7.62 -2.09 6.41
CA GLY A 107 8.73 -2.45 5.53
C GLY A 107 8.39 -3.41 4.39
N VAL A 108 7.21 -4.03 4.40
CA VAL A 108 6.76 -5.01 3.39
C VAL A 108 5.80 -4.35 2.40
N ASP A 109 5.97 -4.61 1.09
CA ASP A 109 5.08 -4.10 0.04
C ASP A 109 3.66 -4.66 0.20
N VAL A 110 2.66 -3.80 0.07
CA VAL A 110 1.24 -4.18 0.13
C VAL A 110 0.79 -4.77 -1.22
N PRO A 111 -0.33 -5.51 -1.28
CA PRO A 111 -0.86 -6.03 -2.55
C PRO A 111 -0.99 -4.94 -3.62
N GLY A 112 -0.48 -5.23 -4.82
CA GLY A 112 -0.47 -4.31 -5.95
C GLY A 112 0.72 -3.32 -5.96
N SER A 113 1.47 -3.21 -4.87
CA SER A 113 2.65 -2.34 -4.84
C SER A 113 3.89 -3.03 -5.42
N PRO A 114 4.74 -2.30 -6.19
CA PRO A 114 4.59 -0.90 -6.60
C PRO A 114 3.50 -0.71 -7.68
N PHE A 115 2.72 0.37 -7.56
CA PHE A 115 1.75 0.77 -8.56
C PHE A 115 2.46 1.58 -9.65
N GLN A 116 2.33 1.14 -10.90
CA GLN A 116 2.85 1.82 -12.08
C GLN A 116 1.72 2.58 -12.78
N ILE A 117 1.86 3.89 -12.82
CA ILE A 117 0.81 4.81 -13.22
C ILE A 117 1.33 5.65 -14.37
N ASN A 118 0.61 5.61 -15.49
CA ASN A 118 0.92 6.48 -16.63
C ASN A 118 -0.02 7.67 -16.58
N ILE A 119 0.55 8.85 -16.48
CA ILE A 119 -0.16 10.12 -16.60
C ILE A 119 0.13 10.68 -17.98
N VAL A 120 -0.92 10.95 -18.75
CA VAL A 120 -0.83 11.34 -20.17
C VAL A 120 -1.57 12.66 -20.42
N ASP A 121 -1.44 13.24 -21.61
CA ASP A 121 -2.05 14.55 -21.91
C ASP A 121 -3.42 14.38 -22.56
N THR A 122 -3.66 13.26 -23.25
CA THR A 122 -4.87 13.05 -24.04
C THR A 122 -5.63 11.78 -23.68
N GLN A 123 -6.93 11.78 -24.00
CA GLN A 123 -7.80 10.62 -23.86
C GLN A 123 -7.37 9.45 -24.75
N GLN A 124 -6.86 9.73 -25.94
CA GLN A 124 -6.41 8.70 -26.89
C GLN A 124 -5.19 7.94 -26.34
N GLU A 125 -4.23 8.66 -25.76
CA GLU A 125 -3.07 8.05 -25.10
C GLU A 125 -3.48 7.20 -23.90
N LEU A 126 -4.46 7.65 -23.11
CA LEU A 126 -4.95 6.91 -21.95
C LEU A 126 -5.61 5.59 -22.39
N GLU A 127 -6.44 5.63 -23.43
CA GLU A 127 -7.08 4.44 -23.99
C GLU A 127 -6.06 3.44 -24.51
N GLN A 128 -4.99 3.92 -25.16
CA GLN A 128 -3.89 3.07 -25.60
C GLN A 128 -3.17 2.42 -24.42
N VAL A 129 -2.85 3.18 -23.37
CA VAL A 129 -2.24 2.63 -22.14
C VAL A 129 -3.11 1.54 -21.53
N LEU A 130 -4.42 1.78 -21.42
CA LEU A 130 -5.36 0.82 -20.84
C LEU A 130 -5.49 -0.45 -21.70
N HIS A 131 -5.48 -0.29 -23.02
CA HIS A 131 -5.42 -1.40 -23.97
C HIS A 131 -4.17 -2.24 -23.69
N ASP A 132 -2.98 -1.64 -23.71
CA ASP A 132 -1.70 -2.34 -23.51
C ASP A 132 -1.62 -3.05 -22.15
N ALA A 133 -2.08 -2.38 -21.09
CA ALA A 133 -2.12 -2.96 -19.75
C ALA A 133 -3.00 -4.22 -19.67
N SER A 134 -4.09 -4.26 -20.43
CA SER A 134 -4.98 -5.43 -20.49
C SER A 134 -4.34 -6.63 -21.19
N PHE A 135 -3.51 -6.41 -22.22
CA PHE A 135 -2.74 -7.49 -22.86
C PHE A 135 -1.63 -8.02 -21.98
N ALA A 136 -0.95 -7.12 -21.25
CA ALA A 136 0.10 -7.51 -20.32
C ALA A 136 -0.43 -8.48 -19.25
N GLN A 137 -1.59 -8.17 -18.64
CA GLN A 137 -2.22 -9.05 -17.65
C GLN A 137 -2.66 -10.40 -18.25
N SER A 138 -3.09 -10.41 -19.51
CA SER A 138 -3.53 -11.62 -20.24
C SER A 138 -2.37 -12.56 -20.62
N SER A 139 -1.19 -12.00 -20.89
CA SER A 139 0.00 -12.75 -21.25
C SER A 139 0.67 -13.47 -20.06
N VAL A 140 0.52 -12.93 -18.85
CA VAL A 140 1.04 -13.54 -17.61
C VAL A 140 0.24 -14.77 -17.21
N THR A 141 -1.08 -14.78 -17.41
CA THR A 141 -1.94 -15.94 -17.11
C THR A 141 -1.66 -17.15 -18.00
N HIS A 142 -1.11 -16.95 -19.21
CA HIS A 142 -0.80 -18.05 -20.13
C HIS A 142 0.58 -18.72 -19.89
N ARG A 143 1.47 -18.12 -19.09
CA ARG A 143 2.78 -18.72 -18.76
C ARG A 143 2.78 -19.58 -17.49
N SER A 144 1.71 -19.55 -16.69
CA SER A 144 1.69 -20.22 -15.38
C SER A 144 1.07 -21.63 -15.37
N PHE A 145 0.70 -22.19 -16.53
CA PHE A 145 0.02 -23.50 -16.61
C PHE A 145 0.78 -24.60 -17.35
N SER A 146 1.93 -24.32 -17.96
CA SER A 146 2.69 -25.29 -18.77
C SER A 146 3.97 -25.84 -18.10
N GLN A 147 4.27 -25.48 -16.84
CA GLN A 147 5.51 -25.89 -16.16
C GLN A 147 5.26 -26.65 -14.84
N TRP A 148 4.32 -27.60 -14.81
CA TRP A 148 4.08 -28.50 -13.67
C TRP A 148 3.63 -29.92 -14.08
N ARG A 149 4.14 -30.45 -15.20
CA ARG A 149 3.97 -31.88 -15.55
C ARG A 149 5.23 -32.44 -16.19
N GLU A 150 6.24 -32.66 -15.36
CA GLU A 150 7.39 -33.54 -15.61
C GLU A 150 8.17 -33.51 -14.28
N ASP A 151 7.79 -34.37 -13.34
CA ASP A 151 8.54 -34.82 -12.14
C ASP A 151 7.58 -35.31 -11.04
N ILE A 152 6.86 -36.41 -11.31
CA ILE A 152 6.40 -37.38 -10.28
C ILE A 152 6.49 -38.77 -10.90
#